data_AF-A0AAD3XS84-F1
#
_entry.id   AF-A0AAD3XS84-F1
#
_cell.length_a   1.000
_cell.length_b   1.000
_cell.length_c   1.000
_cell.angle_alpha   90.00
_cell.angle_beta   90.00
_cell.angle_gamma   90.00
#
_symmetry.space_group_name_H-M   'P 1'
#
loop_
_entity.id
_entity.type
_entity.pdbx_description
1 polymer ?
#
loop_
_entity_poly.entity_id
_entity_poly.type
_entity_poly.pdbx_seq_one_letter_code
_entity_poly.pdbx_strand_id
1 'polypeptide(L)'
;MVLHKFGEKFYSGLVATMTAHLKEISKSIEAAQGGPFLEELNRRWNDHNKALQMIRDILMYMDRTFVLSTHKTPVHYLGLNLWKDNVIYSSNIEKRPLNTHFWN
;
A
#
# COMPACT_ATOMS: atom_id res chain seq x y z
N MET A 1 14.53 -24.50 -7.05
CA MET A 1 14.83 -24.21 -8.48
C MET A 1 13.65 -23.58 -9.24
N VAL A 2 12.41 -24.08 -9.12
CA VAL A 2 11.22 -23.49 -9.80
C VAL A 2 10.82 -22.11 -9.24
N LEU A 3 10.86 -21.93 -7.92
CA LEU A 3 10.50 -20.64 -7.30
C LEU A 3 11.51 -19.51 -7.60
N HIS A 4 12.79 -19.82 -7.81
CA HIS A 4 13.78 -18.82 -8.23
C HIS A 4 13.57 -18.36 -9.69
N LYS A 5 13.10 -19.26 -10.58
CA LYS A 5 12.86 -18.91 -11.99
C LYS A 5 11.65 -17.98 -12.19
N PHE A 6 10.64 -18.09 -11.32
CA PHE A 6 9.39 -17.30 -11.45
C PHE A 6 9.17 -16.29 -10.31
N GLY A 7 9.97 -16.33 -9.24
CA GLY A 7 9.83 -15.47 -8.08
C GLY A 7 9.92 -13.99 -8.43
N GLU A 8 10.83 -13.61 -9.34
CA GLU A 8 10.95 -12.21 -9.79
C GLU A 8 9.69 -11.74 -10.52
N LYS A 9 9.17 -12.56 -11.46
CA LYS A 9 7.95 -12.23 -12.21
C LYS A 9 6.74 -12.13 -11.29
N PHE A 10 6.66 -13.00 -10.29
CA PHE A 10 5.56 -12.97 -9.34
C PHE A 10 5.66 -11.77 -8.38
N TYR A 11 6.85 -11.50 -7.84
CA TYR A 11 7.10 -10.34 -6.97
C TYR A 11 6.85 -9.02 -7.73
N SER A 12 7.33 -8.88 -8.96
CA SER A 12 7.07 -7.68 -9.77
C SER A 12 5.59 -7.54 -10.13
N GLY A 13 4.91 -8.66 -10.42
CA GLY A 13 3.46 -8.68 -10.61
C GLY A 13 2.69 -8.23 -9.38
N LEU A 14 3.10 -8.67 -8.19
CA LEU A 14 2.54 -8.21 -6.91
C LEU A 14 2.72 -6.70 -6.74
N VAL A 15 3.94 -6.19 -6.94
CA VAL A 15 4.25 -4.75 -6.87
C VAL A 15 3.36 -3.95 -7.82
N ALA A 16 3.28 -4.36 -9.08
CA ALA A 16 2.49 -3.66 -10.10
C ALA A 16 0.99 -3.64 -9.75
N THR A 17 0.46 -4.79 -9.31
CA THR A 17 -0.95 -4.93 -8.95
C THR A 17 -1.31 -4.08 -7.73
N MET A 18 -0.51 -4.14 -6.66
CA MET A 18 -0.71 -3.33 -5.46
C MET A 18 -0.59 -1.84 -5.77
N THR A 19 0.42 -1.45 -6.55
CA THR A 19 0.60 -0.05 -6.96
C THR A 19 -0.60 0.48 -7.73
N ALA A 20 -1.10 -0.28 -8.71
CA ALA A 20 -2.28 0.12 -9.48
C ALA A 20 -3.52 0.27 -8.58
N HIS A 21 -3.75 -0.69 -7.69
CA HIS A 21 -4.87 -0.63 -6.75
C HIS A 21 -4.79 0.57 -5.80
N LEU A 22 -3.61 0.83 -5.24
CA LEU A 22 -3.39 1.95 -4.33
C LEU A 22 -3.55 3.32 -5.00
N LYS A 23 -3.21 3.44 -6.29
CA LYS A 23 -3.49 4.65 -7.06
C LYS A 23 -4.98 4.91 -7.22
N GLU A 24 -5.79 3.87 -7.43
CA GLU A 24 -7.25 4.01 -7.48
C GLU A 24 -7.83 4.36 -6.09
N ILE A 25 -7.29 3.77 -5.02
CA ILE A 25 -7.64 4.17 -3.65
C ILE A 25 -7.30 5.64 -3.40
N SER A 26 -6.11 6.11 -3.81
CA SER A 26 -5.71 7.52 -3.65
C SER A 26 -6.70 8.47 -4.31
N LYS A 27 -7.12 8.17 -5.55
CA LYS A 27 -8.15 8.97 -6.25
C LYS A 27 -9.47 9.00 -5.49
N SER A 28 -9.91 7.87 -4.94
CA SER A 28 -11.14 7.79 -4.13
C SER A 28 -11.04 8.64 -2.85
N ILE A 29 -9.88 8.64 -2.19
CA ILE A 29 -9.64 9.43 -0.97
C ILE A 29 -9.56 10.92 -1.32
N GLU A 30 -8.88 11.28 -2.41
CA GLU A 30 -8.76 12.67 -2.87
C GLU A 30 -10.10 13.28 -3.27
N ALA A 31 -11.02 12.48 -3.81
CA ALA A 31 -12.38 12.90 -4.11
C ALA A 31 -13.20 13.27 -2.86
N ALA A 32 -12.86 12.71 -1.69
CA ALA A 32 -13.43 13.14 -0.42
C ALA A 32 -12.79 14.48 0.00
N GLN A 33 -13.62 15.48 0.31
CA GLN A 33 -13.20 16.82 0.75
C GLN A 33 -13.70 17.13 2.16
N GLY A 34 -12.94 17.92 2.92
CA GLY A 34 -13.35 18.37 4.27
C GLY A 34 -13.38 17.23 5.30
N GLY A 35 -14.34 17.27 6.22
CA GLY A 35 -14.48 16.29 7.32
C GLY A 35 -14.44 14.80 6.90
N PRO A 36 -15.17 14.40 5.84
CA PRO A 36 -15.16 13.00 5.34
C PRO A 36 -13.81 12.48 4.82
N PHE A 37 -12.84 13.35 4.54
CA PHE A 37 -11.53 12.93 4.02
C PHE A 37 -10.78 12.02 4.99
N LEU A 38 -10.70 12.40 6.26
CA LEU A 38 -9.95 11.63 7.26
C LEU A 38 -10.64 10.30 7.57
N GLU A 39 -11.97 10.28 7.55
CA GLU A 39 -12.76 9.05 7.72
C GLU A 39 -12.51 8.08 6.57
N GLU A 40 -12.57 8.54 5.32
CA GLU A 40 -12.31 7.70 4.15
C GLU A 40 -10.84 7.23 4.12
N LEU A 41 -9.88 8.10 4.44
CA LEU A 41 -8.47 7.73 4.54
C LEU A 41 -8.26 6.62 5.59
N ASN A 42 -8.81 6.78 6.79
CA ASN A 42 -8.71 5.79 7.87
C ASN A 42 -9.39 4.47 7.49
N ARG A 43 -10.58 4.53 6.88
CA ARG A 43 -11.31 3.35 6.42
C ARG A 43 -10.50 2.57 5.39
N ARG A 44 -9.98 3.25 4.36
CA ARG A 44 -9.15 2.63 3.32
C ARG A 44 -7.83 2.07 3.86
N TRP A 45 -7.23 2.73 4.84
CA TRP A 45 -6.03 2.23 5.52
C TRP A 45 -6.30 0.93 6.28
N ASN A 46 -7.42 0.84 7.00
CA ASN A 46 -7.80 -0.38 7.71
C ASN A 46 -8.09 -1.54 6.75
N ASP A 47 -8.82 -1.27 5.66
CA ASP A 47 -9.08 -2.25 4.61
C ASP A 47 -7.78 -2.75 3.98
N HIS A 48 -6.84 -1.84 3.66
CA HIS A 48 -5.52 -2.18 3.13
C HIS A 48 -4.70 -3.05 4.08
N ASN A 49 -4.67 -2.73 5.37
CA ASN A 49 -3.93 -3.53 6.36
C ASN A 49 -4.49 -4.95 6.49
N LYS A 50 -5.82 -5.09 6.48
CA LYS A 50 -6.47 -6.40 6.53
C LYS A 50 -6.15 -7.23 5.29
N ALA A 51 -6.23 -6.63 4.10
CA ALA A 51 -5.86 -7.30 2.86
C ALA A 51 -4.36 -7.68 2.85
N LEU A 52 -3.50 -6.80 3.34
CA LEU A 52 -2.05 -7.03 3.42
C LEU A 52 -1.69 -8.20 4.34
N GLN A 53 -2.41 -8.37 5.46
CA GLN A 53 -2.26 -9.55 6.32
C GLN A 53 -2.60 -10.84 5.56
N MET A 54 -3.73 -10.88 4.87
CA MET A 54 -4.13 -12.05 4.07
C MET A 54 -3.13 -12.36 2.95
N ILE A 55 -2.65 -11.34 2.24
CA ILE A 55 -1.65 -11.50 1.18
C ILE A 55 -0.34 -12.06 1.77
N ARG A 56 0.12 -11.54 2.90
CA ARG A 56 1.32 -12.04 3.59
C ARG A 56 1.18 -13.52 3.97
N ASP A 57 0.02 -13.92 4.48
CA ASP A 57 -0.21 -15.31 4.88
C ASP A 57 -0.18 -16.26 3.68
N ILE A 58 -0.78 -15.86 2.55
CA ILE A 58 -0.74 -16.62 1.29
C ILE A 58 0.68 -16.65 0.72
N LEU A 59 1.43 -15.54 0.81
CA LEU A 59 2.76 -15.37 0.23
C LEU A 59 3.91 -15.67 1.20
N MET A 60 3.61 -16.33 2.33
CA MET A 60 4.59 -16.67 3.37
C MET A 60 5.82 -17.40 2.82
N TYR A 61 5.63 -18.32 1.87
CA TYR A 61 6.75 -19.06 1.28
C TYR A 61 7.66 -18.16 0.43
N MET A 62 7.08 -17.20 -0.31
CA MET A 62 7.86 -16.22 -1.07
C MET A 62 8.74 -15.37 -0.14
N ASP A 63 8.18 -14.91 0.99
CA ASP A 63 8.95 -14.16 1.99
C ASP A 63 10.10 -14.98 2.57
N ARG A 64 9.84 -16.25 2.94
CA ARG A 64 10.83 -17.12 3.57
C ARG A 64 11.91 -17.66 2.63
N THR A 65 11.67 -17.69 1.32
CA THR A 65 12.65 -18.21 0.36
C THR A 65 13.15 -17.15 -0.61
N PHE A 66 12.26 -16.61 -1.45
CA PHE A 66 12.67 -15.79 -2.58
C PHE A 66 13.13 -14.41 -2.11
N VAL A 67 12.29 -13.72 -1.33
CA VAL A 67 12.60 -12.39 -0.78
C VAL A 67 13.88 -12.46 0.07
N LEU A 68 13.98 -13.45 0.96
CA LEU A 68 15.17 -13.66 1.79
C LEU A 68 16.43 -13.87 0.96
N SER A 69 16.40 -14.77 -0.03
CA SER A 69 17.57 -15.08 -0.87
C SER A 69 17.98 -13.95 -1.82
N THR A 70 17.06 -13.04 -2.15
CA THR A 70 17.29 -11.92 -3.08
C THR A 70 17.39 -10.57 -2.38
N HIS A 71 17.32 -10.55 -1.04
CA HIS A 71 17.35 -9.34 -0.22
C HIS A 71 16.32 -8.27 -0.64
N LYS A 72 15.15 -8.70 -1.12
CA LYS A 72 14.05 -7.79 -1.43
C LYS A 72 13.27 -7.40 -0.17
N THR A 73 12.40 -6.41 -0.32
CA THR A 73 11.50 -5.98 0.74
C THR A 73 10.47 -7.08 1.04
N PRO A 74 10.28 -7.49 2.31
CA PRO A 74 9.22 -8.42 2.68
C PRO A 74 7.84 -7.90 2.32
N VAL A 75 6.91 -8.79 1.96
CA VAL A 75 5.59 -8.44 1.42
C VAL A 75 4.83 -7.46 2.30
N HIS A 76 4.89 -7.63 3.63
CA HIS A 76 4.25 -6.70 4.56
C HIS A 76 4.84 -5.29 4.45
N TYR A 77 6.16 -5.14 4.56
CA TYR A 77 6.84 -3.85 4.44
C TYR A 77 6.67 -3.22 3.05
N LEU A 78 6.64 -4.05 2.00
CA LEU A 78 6.36 -3.61 0.65
C LEU A 78 4.98 -2.93 0.58
N GLY A 79 3.94 -3.57 1.13
CA GLY A 79 2.60 -3.00 1.16
C GLY A 79 2.49 -1.68 1.93
N LEU A 80 3.26 -1.52 3.02
CA LEU A 80 3.33 -0.27 3.79
C LEU A 80 4.05 0.83 3.00
N ASN A 81 5.19 0.51 2.38
CA ASN A 81 5.94 1.47 1.57
C ASN A 81 5.12 1.94 0.38
N LEU A 82 4.48 1.01 -0.34
CA LEU A 82 3.63 1.37 -1.47
C LEU A 82 2.45 2.26 -1.07
N TRP A 83 1.82 2.01 0.10
CA TRP A 83 0.77 2.89 0.62
C TRP A 83 1.31 4.29 0.86
N LYS A 84 2.43 4.40 1.58
CA LYS A 84 3.07 5.69 1.86
C LYS A 84 3.36 6.45 0.57
N ASP A 85 3.95 5.79 -0.42
CA ASP A 85 4.40 6.41 -1.66
C ASP A 85 3.25 6.77 -2.63
N ASN A 86 2.17 5.99 -2.64
CA ASN A 86 1.08 6.17 -3.61
C ASN A 86 -0.18 6.82 -3.04
N VAL A 87 -0.34 6.84 -1.71
CA VAL A 87 -1.51 7.43 -1.03
C VAL A 87 -1.10 8.65 -0.20
N ILE A 88 -0.14 8.51 0.71
CA ILE A 88 0.23 9.63 1.60
C ILE A 88 0.98 10.72 0.86
N TYR A 89 1.98 10.34 0.06
CA TYR A 89 2.74 11.25 -0.80
C TYR A 89 2.09 11.47 -2.17
N SER A 90 0.79 11.17 -2.30
CA SER A 90 0.06 11.68 -3.45
C SER A 90 0.08 13.21 -3.38
N SER A 91 0.35 13.86 -4.51
CA SER A 91 0.56 15.32 -4.60
C SER A 91 -0.59 16.17 -4.07
N ASN A 92 -1.78 15.57 -3.91
CA ASN A 92 -2.99 16.21 -3.41
C ASN A 92 -3.26 15.95 -1.92
N ILE A 93 -2.71 14.86 -1.35
CA ILE A 93 -2.86 14.53 0.07
C ILE A 93 -1.76 15.20 0.90
N GLU A 94 -0.51 15.13 0.47
CA GLU A 94 0.64 15.73 1.15
C GLU A 94 0.48 17.26 1.30
N LYS A 95 -0.14 17.90 0.31
CA LYS A 95 -0.34 19.36 0.28
C LYS A 95 -1.57 19.83 1.04
N ARG A 96 -2.44 18.95 1.53
CA ARG A 96 -3.56 19.36 2.40
C ARG A 96 -2.95 19.69 3.76
N PRO A 97 -2.80 20.96 4.13
CA PRO A 97 -2.41 21.28 5.48
C PRO A 97 -3.51 20.72 6.38
N LEU A 98 -3.15 20.27 7.58
CA LEU A 98 -4.09 20.07 8.69
C LEU A 98 -4.71 21.43 9.06
N ASN A 99 -5.45 22.04 8.13
CA ASN A 99 -6.10 23.33 8.32
C ASN A 99 -7.41 23.09 9.06
N THR A 100 -7.28 22.46 10.22
CA THR A 100 -8.22 22.58 11.31
C THR A 100 -8.03 23.98 11.89
N HIS A 101 -8.69 24.97 11.27
CA HIS A 101 -9.07 26.19 11.96
C HIS A 101 -10.05 25.81 13.08
N PHE A 102 -9.53 25.34 14.22
CA PHE A 102 -10.26 25.10 15.48
C PHE A 102 -10.03 26.25 16.48
N TRP A 103 -9.75 27.46 16.01
CA TRP A 103 -9.76 28.67 16.84
C TRP A 103 -10.48 29.79 16.11
N ASN A 104 -11.78 29.88 16.36
CA ASN A 104 -12.58 31.11 16.40
C ASN A 104 -13.77 30.86 17.31
#